data_AF-A0A2T3XSS6-F1
#
_entry.id   AF-A0A2T3XSS6-F1
#
_cell.length_a   1.000
_cell.length_b   1.000
_cell.length_c   1.000
_cell.angle_alpha   90.00
_cell.angle_beta   90.00
_cell.angle_gamma   90.00
#
_symmetry.space_group_name_H-M   'P 1'
#
loop_
_entity.id
_entity.type
_entity.pdbx_description
1 polymer ?
#
loop_
_entity_poly.entity_id
_entity_poly.type
_entity_poly.pdbx_seq_one_letter_code
_entity_poly.pdbx_strand_id
1 'polypeptide(L)'
;MKQTNVRKQETTYEEIVATERRRHSGRLAELKRAEKLIRAIAPDLRSLSARGVCFSVGDLSMMLENCRPFTEWQSRRIWALRIWSGSISQRDDQLIEGFIGLGWRLESVTNDRLYPRVVLRRPKTRLRVTLEATVEFATALRDRTATECAPSSDAERKQ
;
A
#
# COMPACT_ATOMS: atom_id res chain seq x y z
N MET A 1 -32.52 -1.96 -0.98
CA MET A 1 -32.75 -2.21 0.45
C MET A 1 -31.47 -1.89 1.22
N LYS A 2 -31.50 -0.89 2.11
CA LYS A 2 -30.33 -0.48 2.91
C LYS A 2 -30.25 -1.39 4.15
N GLN A 3 -29.22 -2.24 4.25
CA GLN A 3 -28.92 -2.97 5.48
C GLN A 3 -28.42 -1.98 6.53
N THR A 4 -29.28 -1.60 7.46
CA THR A 4 -28.88 -0.99 8.72
C THR A 4 -28.21 -2.07 9.56
N ASN A 5 -26.88 -2.17 9.46
CA ASN A 5 -26.07 -2.98 10.38
C ASN A 5 -26.10 -2.34 11.77
N VAL A 6 -27.21 -2.55 12.51
CA VAL A 6 -27.25 -2.30 13.94
C VAL A 6 -26.29 -3.31 14.56
N ARG A 7 -25.12 -2.85 15.01
CA ARG A 7 -24.17 -3.72 15.71
C ARG A 7 -24.83 -4.20 17.00
N LYS A 8 -25.30 -5.45 17.00
CA LYS A 8 -25.82 -6.11 18.20
C LYS A 8 -24.70 -6.12 19.24
N GLN A 9 -24.90 -5.46 20.37
CA GLN A 9 -23.99 -5.58 21.50
C GLN A 9 -24.09 -7.02 22.02
N GLU A 10 -22.94 -7.66 22.19
CA GLU A 10 -22.82 -8.99 22.78
C GLU A 10 -23.13 -8.88 24.26
N THR A 11 -24.18 -9.54 24.73
CA THR A 11 -24.63 -9.43 26.13
C THR A 11 -24.31 -10.68 26.95
N THR A 12 -23.94 -11.78 26.30
CA THR A 12 -23.62 -13.05 26.96
C THR A 12 -22.15 -13.41 26.83
N TYR A 13 -21.64 -14.16 27.82
CA TYR A 13 -20.26 -14.66 27.81
C TYR A 13 -19.94 -15.46 26.54
N GLU A 14 -20.86 -16.31 26.09
CA GLU A 14 -20.70 -17.12 24.87
C GLU A 14 -20.59 -16.26 23.61
N GLU A 15 -21.42 -15.22 23.48
CA GLU A 15 -21.37 -14.28 22.36
C GLU A 15 -20.03 -13.52 22.34
N ILE A 16 -19.54 -13.08 23.51
CA ILE A 16 -18.23 -12.41 23.65
C ILE A 16 -17.10 -13.36 23.21
N VAL A 17 -17.08 -14.60 23.72
CA VAL A 17 -16.05 -15.59 23.37
C VAL A 17 -16.10 -15.93 21.88
N ALA A 18 -17.29 -16.09 21.29
CA ALA A 18 -17.45 -16.36 19.87
C ALA A 18 -16.92 -15.20 19.01
N THR A 19 -17.18 -13.96 19.42
CA THR A 19 -16.63 -12.78 18.75
C THR A 19 -15.12 -12.70 18.86
N GLU A 20 -14.54 -12.94 20.03
CA GLU A 20 -13.08 -12.94 20.18
C GLU A 20 -12.41 -14.05 19.36
N ARG A 21 -13.02 -15.24 19.28
CA ARG A 21 -12.55 -16.31 18.37
C ARG A 21 -12.60 -15.89 16.90
N ARG A 22 -13.66 -15.19 16.48
CA ARG A 22 -13.76 -14.64 15.11
C ARG A 22 -12.71 -13.56 14.85
N ARG A 23 -12.46 -12.67 15.81
CA ARG A 23 -11.40 -11.65 15.71
C ARG A 23 -10.02 -12.29 15.62
N HIS A 24 -9.75 -13.28 16.48
CA HIS A 24 -8.48 -13.99 16.51
C HIS A 24 -8.20 -14.74 15.21
N SER A 25 -9.17 -15.51 14.71
CA SER A 25 -9.05 -16.20 13.41
C SER A 25 -8.87 -15.22 12.25
N GLY A 26 -9.55 -14.08 12.27
CA GLY A 26 -9.35 -12.99 11.32
C GLY A 26 -7.92 -12.44 11.35
N ARG A 27 -7.37 -12.18 12.54
CA ARG A 27 -5.99 -11.72 12.74
C ARG A 27 -4.97 -12.73 12.23
N LEU A 28 -5.17 -14.03 12.50
CA LEU A 28 -4.31 -15.09 11.97
C LEU A 28 -4.32 -15.15 10.43
N ALA A 29 -5.50 -14.98 9.82
CA ALA A 29 -5.62 -14.96 8.37
C ALA A 29 -4.91 -13.74 7.75
N GLU A 30 -4.98 -12.58 8.42
CA GLU A 30 -4.23 -11.38 8.02
C GLU A 30 -2.72 -11.61 8.14
N LEU A 31 -2.22 -12.17 9.25
CA LEU A 31 -0.81 -12.49 9.42
C LEU A 31 -0.28 -13.45 8.34
N LYS A 32 -1.01 -14.53 8.04
CA LYS A 32 -0.65 -15.46 6.95
C LYS A 32 -0.61 -14.77 5.58
N ARG A 33 -1.51 -13.82 5.34
CA ARG A 33 -1.51 -13.03 4.10
C ARG A 33 -0.32 -12.07 4.05
N ALA A 34 0.02 -11.42 5.16
CA ALA A 34 1.17 -10.52 5.27
C ALA A 34 2.46 -11.30 5.00
N GLU A 35 2.63 -12.44 5.65
CA GLU A 35 3.76 -13.35 5.46
C GLU A 35 3.93 -13.72 3.98
N LYS A 36 2.84 -14.10 3.31
CA LYS A 36 2.86 -14.45 1.88
C LYS A 36 3.34 -13.28 1.02
N LEU A 37 2.90 -12.05 1.30
CA LEU A 37 3.35 -10.87 0.57
C LEU A 37 4.82 -10.57 0.84
N ILE A 38 5.27 -10.63 2.10
CA ILE A 38 6.67 -10.42 2.50
C ILE A 38 7.57 -11.41 1.76
N ARG A 39 7.24 -12.70 1.79
CA ARG A 39 7.99 -13.73 1.05
C ARG A 39 8.06 -13.43 -0.45
N ALA A 40 6.98 -12.92 -1.04
CA ALA A 40 6.92 -12.59 -2.46
C ALA A 40 7.81 -11.39 -2.84
N ILE A 41 7.95 -10.40 -1.97
CA ILE A 41 8.78 -9.20 -2.22
C ILE A 41 10.21 -9.32 -1.68
N ALA A 42 10.52 -10.36 -0.90
CA ALA A 42 11.83 -10.56 -0.29
C ALA A 42 13.02 -10.50 -1.29
N PRO A 43 12.92 -11.03 -2.53
CA PRO A 43 13.99 -10.85 -3.52
C PRO A 43 14.24 -9.38 -3.88
N ASP A 44 13.17 -8.59 -4.01
CA ASP A 44 13.25 -7.17 -4.33
C ASP A 44 13.89 -6.42 -3.16
N LEU A 45 13.44 -6.69 -1.92
CA LEU A 45 14.02 -6.12 -0.70
C LEU A 45 15.52 -6.42 -0.55
N ARG A 46 15.95 -7.64 -0.87
CA ARG A 46 17.39 -7.98 -0.91
C ARG A 46 18.15 -7.18 -1.96
N SER A 47 17.53 -6.96 -3.12
CA SER A 47 18.13 -6.18 -4.21
C SER A 47 18.26 -4.70 -3.83
N LEU A 48 17.29 -4.15 -3.09
CA LEU A 48 17.32 -2.80 -2.54
C LEU A 48 18.40 -2.65 -1.46
N SER A 49 18.47 -3.60 -0.53
CA SER A 49 19.50 -3.60 0.51
C SER A 49 20.92 -3.71 -0.08
N ALA A 50 21.12 -4.52 -1.12
CA ALA A 50 22.40 -4.61 -1.83
C ALA A 50 22.81 -3.29 -2.53
N ARG A 51 21.85 -2.41 -2.82
CA ARG A 51 22.07 -1.06 -3.36
C ARG A 51 22.22 0.02 -2.28
N GLY A 52 22.23 -0.37 -1.00
CA GLY A 52 22.31 0.55 0.14
C GLY A 52 20.98 1.21 0.53
N VAL A 53 19.85 0.76 -0.03
CA VAL A 53 18.52 1.26 0.36
C VAL A 53 18.06 0.54 1.62
N CYS A 54 17.94 1.29 2.71
CA CYS A 54 17.55 0.78 4.01
C CYS A 54 16.02 0.79 4.20
N PHE A 55 15.50 -0.22 4.90
CA PHE A 55 14.11 -0.30 5.34
C PHE A 55 14.07 -0.87 6.76
N SER A 56 13.00 -0.58 7.52
CA SER A 56 12.86 -1.13 8.87
C SER A 56 12.44 -2.60 8.82
N VAL A 57 12.99 -3.39 9.73
CA VAL A 57 12.63 -4.80 9.97
C VAL A 57 12.06 -4.99 11.39
N GLY A 58 11.83 -3.89 12.11
CA GLY A 58 11.31 -3.92 13.47
C GLY A 58 9.83 -4.28 13.54
N ASP A 59 9.31 -4.34 14.77
CA ASP A 59 7.88 -4.55 15.00
C ASP A 59 7.06 -3.46 14.27
N LEU A 60 5.99 -3.88 13.60
CA LEU A 60 5.10 -3.01 12.83
C LEU A 60 5.69 -2.38 11.55
N SER A 61 6.93 -2.73 11.17
CA SER A 61 7.58 -2.21 9.95
C SER A 61 6.92 -2.69 8.65
N MET A 62 6.36 -3.91 8.66
CA MET A 62 5.72 -4.54 7.52
C MET A 62 4.33 -5.04 7.90
N MET A 63 3.30 -4.29 7.51
CA MET A 63 1.91 -4.60 7.88
C MET A 63 1.00 -4.63 6.66
N LEU A 64 -0.08 -5.39 6.76
CA LEU A 64 -1.12 -5.34 5.74
C LEU A 64 -1.95 -4.08 5.88
N GLU A 65 -2.14 -3.40 4.76
CA GLU A 65 -2.97 -2.23 4.67
C GLU A 65 -3.99 -2.36 3.53
N ASN A 66 -5.19 -1.85 3.76
CA ASN A 66 -6.21 -1.74 2.72
C ASN A 66 -5.99 -0.42 1.98
N CYS A 67 -5.64 -0.48 0.69
CA CYS A 67 -5.39 0.69 -0.14
C CYS A 67 -6.66 1.40 -0.62
N ARG A 68 -7.84 0.83 -0.38
CA ARG A 68 -9.10 1.45 -0.80
C ARG A 68 -9.36 2.73 0.02
N PRO A 69 -9.85 3.81 -0.64
CA PRO A 69 -10.29 4.99 0.07
C PRO A 69 -11.45 4.65 1.01
N PHE A 70 -11.60 5.46 2.08
CA PHE A 70 -12.60 5.23 3.11
C PHE A 70 -14.03 5.18 2.56
N THR A 71 -14.29 5.96 1.51
CA THR A 71 -15.59 6.07 0.83
C THR A 71 -16.06 4.76 0.18
N GLU A 72 -15.17 3.77 0.00
CA GLU A 72 -15.47 2.50 -0.67
C GLU A 72 -15.41 1.27 0.25
N TRP A 73 -15.67 1.45 1.55
CA TRP A 73 -15.54 0.38 2.56
C TRP A 73 -16.38 -0.88 2.33
N GLN A 74 -17.44 -0.81 1.52
CA GLN A 74 -18.28 -1.96 1.17
C GLN A 74 -17.69 -2.83 0.04
N SER A 75 -16.66 -2.34 -0.65
CA SER A 75 -16.02 -3.05 -1.77
C SER A 75 -14.99 -4.08 -1.29
N ARG A 76 -14.66 -5.04 -2.17
CA ARG A 76 -13.61 -6.03 -1.90
C ARG A 76 -12.29 -5.33 -1.53
N ARG A 77 -11.74 -5.67 -0.35
CA ARG A 77 -10.47 -5.13 0.16
C ARG A 77 -9.34 -5.34 -0.84
N ILE A 78 -8.53 -4.30 -1.05
CA ILE A 78 -7.31 -4.36 -1.85
C ILE A 78 -6.14 -4.24 -0.88
N TRP A 79 -5.45 -5.36 -0.71
CA TRP A 79 -4.36 -5.47 0.24
C TRP A 79 -3.04 -5.06 -0.40
N ALA A 80 -2.31 -4.17 0.28
CA ALA A 80 -0.89 -3.95 0.06
C ALA A 80 -0.11 -4.23 1.33
N LEU A 81 1.17 -4.49 1.17
CA LEU A 81 2.10 -4.49 2.28
C LEU A 81 2.61 -3.07 2.49
N ARG A 82 2.22 -2.44 3.60
CA ARG A 82 2.87 -1.21 4.05
C ARG A 82 4.29 -1.56 4.49
N ILE A 83 5.27 -0.84 3.95
CA ILE A 83 6.67 -0.94 4.37
C ILE A 83 7.06 0.41 4.94
N TRP A 84 7.66 0.41 6.12
CA TRP A 84 8.13 1.62 6.77
C TRP A 84 9.65 1.64 6.78
N SER A 85 10.27 2.75 6.35
CA SER A 85 11.73 2.92 6.46
C SER A 85 12.18 3.56 7.79
N GLY A 86 11.24 4.10 8.58
CA GLY A 86 11.48 4.75 9.88
C GLY A 86 11.07 6.23 9.89
N SER A 87 11.43 6.97 10.95
CA SER A 87 11.02 8.37 11.18
C SER A 87 11.68 9.43 10.27
N ILE A 88 12.36 9.02 9.19
CA ILE A 88 13.09 9.94 8.30
C ILE A 88 12.53 9.77 6.89
N SER A 89 11.57 10.62 6.52
CA SER A 89 10.83 10.59 5.25
C SER A 89 11.70 10.52 3.99
N GLN A 90 12.92 11.08 4.02
CA GLN A 90 13.88 10.98 2.92
C GLN A 90 14.29 9.53 2.58
N ARG A 91 14.24 8.61 3.55
CA ARG A 91 14.54 7.19 3.30
C ARG A 91 13.38 6.47 2.62
N ASP A 92 12.15 6.92 2.84
CA ASP A 92 10.99 6.33 2.17
C ASP A 92 10.94 6.74 0.69
N ASP A 93 11.34 7.97 0.35
CA ASP A 93 11.43 8.41 -1.06
C ASP A 93 12.46 7.56 -1.84
N GLN A 94 13.63 7.31 -1.26
CA GLN A 94 14.65 6.41 -1.83
C GLN A 94 14.13 4.98 -1.99
N LEU A 95 13.30 4.51 -1.04
CA LEU A 95 12.69 3.20 -1.11
C LEU A 95 11.68 3.12 -2.27
N ILE A 96 10.88 4.17 -2.47
CA ILE A 96 9.95 4.28 -3.61
C ILE A 96 10.70 4.28 -4.93
N GLU A 97 11.74 5.12 -5.09
CA GLU A 97 12.56 5.14 -6.31
C GLU A 97 13.24 3.80 -6.56
N GLY A 98 13.74 3.17 -5.49
CA GLY A 98 14.34 1.84 -5.56
C GLY A 98 13.37 0.80 -6.13
N PHE A 99 12.14 0.75 -5.63
CA PHE A 99 11.12 -0.16 -6.16
C PHE A 99 10.76 0.15 -7.62
N ILE A 100 10.62 1.43 -7.98
CA ILE A 100 10.40 1.86 -9.38
C ILE A 100 11.55 1.39 -10.27
N GLY A 101 12.80 1.52 -9.82
CA GLY A 101 14.00 1.03 -10.50
C GLY A 101 14.09 -0.51 -10.59
N LEU A 102 13.29 -1.25 -9.82
CA LEU A 102 13.09 -2.70 -9.95
C LEU A 102 11.88 -3.05 -10.84
N GLY A 103 11.29 -2.05 -11.49
CA GLY A 103 10.17 -2.22 -12.43
C GLY A 103 8.79 -2.22 -11.77
N TRP A 104 8.68 -1.84 -10.50
CA TRP A 104 7.37 -1.56 -9.91
C TRP A 104 6.76 -0.30 -10.54
N ARG A 105 5.43 -0.26 -10.65
CA ARG A 105 4.72 0.88 -11.25
C ARG A 105 3.91 1.61 -10.21
N LEU A 106 3.86 2.94 -10.33
CA LEU A 106 2.97 3.76 -9.55
C LEU A 106 1.51 3.39 -9.87
N GLU A 107 0.73 3.08 -8.83
CA GLU A 107 -0.70 2.78 -8.96
C GLU A 107 -1.55 3.96 -8.46
N SER A 108 -1.19 4.55 -7.31
CA SER A 108 -1.89 5.71 -6.79
C SER A 108 -1.02 6.51 -5.82
N VAL A 109 -1.30 7.81 -5.72
CA VAL A 109 -0.77 8.71 -4.69
C VAL A 109 -1.94 9.32 -3.93
N THR A 110 -1.90 9.27 -2.59
CA THR A 110 -2.93 9.85 -1.73
C THR A 110 -2.29 10.87 -0.79
N ASN A 111 -2.77 12.11 -0.85
CA ASN A 111 -2.28 13.25 -0.04
C ASN A 111 -3.22 13.60 1.13
N ASP A 112 -3.99 12.63 1.62
CA ASP A 112 -5.06 12.83 2.63
C ASP A 112 -4.54 12.82 4.09
N ARG A 113 -3.22 12.73 4.29
CA ARG A 113 -2.57 12.56 5.59
C ARG A 113 -1.37 13.48 5.73
N LEU A 114 -0.88 13.59 6.96
CA LEU A 114 0.35 14.33 7.29
C LEU A 114 1.55 13.88 6.44
N TYR A 115 1.61 12.58 6.12
CA TYR A 115 2.55 12.02 5.15
C TYR A 115 1.77 11.41 3.98
N PRO A 116 1.98 11.89 2.75
CA PRO A 116 1.44 11.27 1.55
C PRO A 116 1.76 9.79 1.48
N ARG A 117 0.86 9.04 0.84
CA ARG A 117 1.02 7.61 0.62
C ARG A 117 1.12 7.30 -0.84
N VAL A 118 2.12 6.48 -1.16
CA VAL A 118 2.39 6.00 -2.50
C VAL A 118 2.12 4.50 -2.53
N VAL A 119 1.24 4.09 -3.45
CA VAL A 119 0.97 2.67 -3.70
C VAL A 119 1.67 2.27 -4.99
N LEU A 120 2.58 1.30 -4.89
CA LEU A 120 3.25 0.71 -6.03
C LEU A 120 2.71 -0.70 -6.28
N ARG A 121 2.60 -1.06 -7.56
CA ARG A 121 2.17 -2.39 -8.01
C ARG A 121 3.23 -3.06 -8.83
N ARG A 122 3.50 -4.33 -8.56
CA ARG A 122 4.37 -5.14 -9.42
C ARG A 122 3.62 -5.52 -10.70
N PRO A 123 4.16 -5.22 -11.90
CA PRO A 123 3.50 -5.51 -13.17
C PRO A 123 3.07 -6.96 -13.30
N LYS A 124 1.93 -7.20 -13.97
CA LYS A 124 1.35 -8.53 -14.21
C LYS A 124 1.02 -9.32 -12.93
N THR A 125 1.10 -8.70 -11.75
CA THR A 125 0.71 -9.32 -10.48
C THR A 125 -0.33 -8.48 -9.76
N ARG A 126 -0.85 -9.04 -8.65
CA ARG A 126 -1.68 -8.33 -7.68
C ARG A 126 -0.88 -7.81 -6.48
N LEU A 127 0.44 -7.97 -6.49
CA LEU A 127 1.31 -7.52 -5.40
C LEU A 127 1.37 -6.00 -5.38
N ARG A 128 1.16 -5.46 -4.19
CA ARG A 128 1.16 -4.03 -3.93
C ARG A 128 1.97 -3.74 -2.67
N VAL A 129 2.68 -2.63 -2.68
CA VAL A 129 3.34 -2.07 -1.51
C VAL A 129 2.85 -0.64 -1.30
N THR A 130 2.67 -0.27 -0.05
CA THR A 130 2.34 1.11 0.35
C THR A 130 3.52 1.68 1.09
N LEU A 131 3.95 2.87 0.67
CA LEU A 131 5.08 3.60 1.22
C LEU A 131 4.61 5.00 1.60
N GLU A 132 5.19 5.58 2.64
CA GLU A 132 5.01 7.00 2.93
C GLU A 132 6.00 7.80 2.06
N ALA A 133 5.71 9.06 1.77
CA ALA A 133 6.56 9.90 0.95
C ALA A 133 6.58 11.32 1.50
N THR A 134 7.60 12.10 1.13
CA THR A 134 7.53 13.55 1.31
C THR A 134 6.46 14.15 0.38
N VAL A 135 5.90 15.30 0.76
CA VAL A 135 4.85 15.98 -0.01
C VAL A 135 5.37 16.40 -1.39
N GLU A 136 6.61 16.91 -1.41
CA GLU A 136 7.30 17.33 -2.62
C GLU A 136 7.50 16.15 -3.57
N PHE A 137 7.99 15.02 -3.04
CA PHE A 137 8.23 13.82 -3.84
C PHE A 137 6.94 13.18 -4.35
N ALA A 138 5.91 13.08 -3.50
CA ALA A 138 4.60 12.57 -3.88
C ALA A 138 3.95 13.42 -4.98
N THR A 139 4.08 14.74 -4.89
CA THR A 139 3.58 15.68 -5.91
C THR A 139 4.33 15.49 -7.23
N ALA A 140 5.67 15.46 -7.19
CA ALA A 140 6.49 15.22 -8.37
C ALA A 140 6.19 13.87 -9.04
N LEU A 141 5.96 12.81 -8.27
CA LEU A 141 5.57 11.51 -8.80
C LEU A 141 4.21 11.54 -9.51
N ARG A 142 3.23 12.23 -8.91
CA ARG A 142 1.91 12.39 -9.52
C ARG A 142 2.01 13.13 -10.84
N ASP A 143 2.78 14.21 -10.88
CA ASP A 143 2.95 15.04 -12.08
C ASP A 143 3.67 14.26 -13.19
N ARG A 144 4.72 13.49 -12.88
CA ARG A 144 5.40 12.60 -13.84
C ARG A 144 4.41 11.66 -14.53
N THR A 145 3.52 11.02 -13.77
CA THR A 145 2.52 10.12 -14.36
C THR A 145 1.45 10.82 -15.17
N ALA A 146 1.12 12.07 -14.85
CA ALA A 146 0.22 12.87 -15.67
C ALA A 146 0.86 13.24 -17.01
N THR A 147 2.16 13.57 -17.02
CA THR A 147 2.91 13.88 -18.24
C THR A 147 3.09 12.66 -19.15
N GLU A 148 3.34 11.47 -18.59
CA GLU A 148 3.45 10.22 -19.37
C GLU A 148 2.12 9.78 -20.01
N CYS A 149 0.97 10.29 -19.54
CA CYS A 149 -0.36 10.00 -20.09
C CYS A 149 -0.92 11.09 -21.02
N ALA A 150 -0.21 12.20 -21.23
CA ALA A 150 -0.61 13.17 -22.24
C ALA A 150 -0.26 12.59 -23.64
N PRO A 151 -1.25 12.31 -24.51
CA PRO A 151 -0.93 11.92 -25.88
C PRO A 151 -0.21 13.09 -26.55
N SER A 152 0.98 12.82 -27.11
CA SER A 152 1.69 13.81 -27.93
C SER A 152 0.78 14.24 -29.07
N SER A 153 0.21 15.44 -28.98
CA SER A 153 -0.57 16.07 -30.05
C SER A 153 0.34 16.62 -31.14
N ASP A 154 1.34 15.83 -31.55
CA ASP A 154 2.25 16.11 -32.67
C ASP A 154 1.89 15.19 -33.83
N ALA A 155 0.67 15.35 -34.32
CA ALA A 155 0.32 14.97 -35.68
C ALA A 155 -0.67 16.03 -36.18
N GLU A 156 -0.34 16.61 -37.34
CA GLU A 156 -1.13 17.57 -38.12
C GLU A 156 -0.90 19.06 -37.83
N ARG A 157 0.16 19.59 -38.44
CA ARG A 157 0.06 20.78 -39.30
C ARG A 157 1.20 20.79 -40.32
N LYS A 158 1.02 20.00 -41.38
CA LYS A 158 1.55 20.34 -42.71
C LYS A 158 0.34 20.68 -43.58
N GLN A 159 0.13 21.99 -43.79
CA GLN A 159 -0.49 22.55 -44.98
C GLN A 159 0.29 23.82 -45.32
#